data_AF-A0A813J8E3-F1
#
_entry.id   AF-A0A813J8E3-F1
#
_cell.length_a   1.000
_cell.length_b   1.000
_cell.length_c   1.000
_cell.angle_alpha   90.00
_cell.angle_beta   90.00
_cell.angle_gamma   90.00
#
_symmetry.space_group_name_H-M   'P 1'
#
loop_
_entity.id
_entity.type
_entity.pdbx_description
1 polymer ?
#
loop_
_entity_poly.entity_id
_entity_poly.type
_entity_poly.pdbx_seq_one_letter_code
_entity_poly.pdbx_strand_id
1 'polypeptide(L)'
;MFSGYSDGLVYCSTLYESDNRPVEFTSSLWMDRMLPDVERDGNADGGRIHLIRNFRVISGIDNVDKLRERRVAFQYLERGLKDGDDAILLKRLEQGLADAGDTNVVVLEQNAWPYMPRFTNAGLRQGGPWRVLASQGANNTLWIGSSVCFESVLDVVGYNNRLLASFVD
;
A
#
# COMPACT_ATOMS: atom_id res chain seq x y z
N MET A 1 14.14 10.80 -9.55
CA MET A 1 14.40 9.48 -8.96
C MET A 1 15.76 9.01 -9.45
N PHE A 2 16.62 8.47 -8.57
CA PHE A 2 17.93 7.94 -8.97
C PHE A 2 17.70 6.70 -9.84
N SER A 3 17.62 6.90 -11.16
CA SER A 3 17.30 5.84 -12.12
C SER A 3 18.26 4.65 -11.95
N GLY A 4 17.71 3.45 -11.74
CA GLY A 4 18.47 2.23 -11.48
C GLY A 4 18.83 1.94 -10.01
N TYR A 5 18.58 2.87 -9.08
CA TYR A 5 18.89 2.71 -7.65
C TYR A 5 17.66 2.49 -6.76
N SER A 6 16.48 2.80 -7.26
CA SER A 6 15.24 2.76 -6.49
C SER A 6 14.08 2.20 -7.31
N ASP A 7 13.19 1.48 -6.63
CA ASP A 7 11.90 1.03 -7.14
C ASP A 7 10.76 1.53 -6.22
N GLY A 8 9.55 1.01 -6.43
CA GLY A 8 8.40 1.28 -5.60
C GLY A 8 7.38 0.15 -5.72
N LEU A 9 6.39 0.19 -4.85
CA LEU A 9 5.24 -0.70 -4.84
C LEU A 9 4.02 0.01 -5.42
N VAL A 10 2.97 -0.77 -5.68
CA VAL A 10 1.61 -0.24 -5.73
C VAL A 10 0.94 -0.58 -4.42
N TYR A 11 0.20 0.38 -3.87
CA TYR A 11 -0.80 0.10 -2.85
C TYR A 11 -2.18 0.41 -3.40
N CYS A 12 -3.12 -0.48 -3.14
CA CYS A 12 -4.51 -0.31 -3.56
C CYS A 12 -5.42 -0.49 -2.37
N SER A 13 -6.38 0.44 -2.24
CA SER A 13 -7.49 0.31 -1.31
C SER A 13 -8.80 0.28 -2.08
N THR A 14 -9.67 -0.65 -1.73
CA THR A 14 -11.01 -0.75 -2.30
C THR A 14 -12.08 -0.66 -1.22
N LEU A 15 -12.94 0.35 -1.33
CA LEU A 15 -14.18 0.46 -0.58
C LEU A 15 -15.27 -0.38 -1.27
N TYR A 16 -15.89 -1.29 -0.54
CA TYR A 16 -16.94 -2.13 -1.07
C TYR A 16 -18.03 -2.40 -0.03
N GLU A 17 -19.17 -2.87 -0.52
CA GLU A 17 -20.25 -3.42 0.29
C GLU A 17 -20.49 -4.87 -0.06
N SER A 18 -20.83 -5.70 0.90
CA SER A 18 -21.29 -7.08 0.68
C SER A 18 -22.36 -7.43 1.70
N ASP A 19 -22.95 -8.60 1.58
CA ASP A 19 -23.79 -9.11 2.67
C ASP A 19 -22.95 -9.32 3.94
N ASN A 20 -23.63 -9.35 5.08
CA ASN A 20 -23.00 -9.72 6.34
C ASN A 20 -22.52 -11.17 6.31
N ARG A 21 -21.37 -11.43 6.92
CA ARG A 21 -20.93 -12.78 7.21
C ARG A 21 -21.59 -13.28 8.49
N PRO A 22 -21.69 -14.62 8.70
CA PRO A 22 -22.16 -15.19 9.97
C PRO A 22 -21.34 -14.74 11.18
N VAL A 23 -20.06 -14.38 10.96
CA VAL A 23 -19.16 -13.81 11.96
C VAL A 23 -18.44 -12.63 11.33
N GLU A 24 -18.60 -11.44 11.92
CA GLU A 24 -17.88 -10.24 11.53
C GLU A 24 -16.67 -10.00 12.43
N PHE A 25 -15.57 -9.59 11.80
CA PHE A 25 -14.37 -9.16 12.50
C PHE A 25 -14.08 -7.70 12.18
N THR A 26 -13.46 -7.00 13.13
CA THR A 26 -12.92 -5.66 12.88
C THR A 26 -11.89 -5.67 11.75
N SER A 27 -11.13 -6.76 11.65
CA SER A 27 -10.10 -6.97 10.63
C SER A 27 -10.00 -8.45 10.25
N SER A 28 -9.71 -8.74 8.99
CA SER A 28 -9.27 -10.06 8.52
C SER A 28 -7.94 -9.88 7.79
N LEU A 29 -6.91 -10.59 8.25
CA LEU A 29 -5.53 -10.44 7.77
C LEU A 29 -5.01 -11.79 7.26
N TRP A 30 -4.40 -11.77 6.08
CA TRP A 30 -3.74 -12.90 5.45
C TRP A 30 -2.30 -12.52 5.12
N MET A 31 -1.38 -12.86 6.02
CA MET A 31 0.03 -12.53 5.87
C MET A 31 0.68 -13.26 4.68
N ASP A 32 0.23 -14.47 4.39
CA ASP A 32 0.67 -15.25 3.23
C ASP A 32 0.36 -14.56 1.90
N ARG A 33 -0.69 -13.73 1.87
CA ARG A 33 -1.13 -12.99 0.68
C ARG A 33 -0.36 -11.68 0.44
N MET A 34 0.48 -11.26 1.39
CA MET A 34 1.32 -10.06 1.24
C MET A 34 2.53 -10.29 0.32
N LEU A 35 2.95 -11.55 0.15
CA LEU A 35 4.05 -11.93 -0.73
C LEU A 35 3.51 -12.49 -2.06
N PRO A 36 4.22 -12.28 -3.18
CA PRO A 36 3.90 -12.95 -4.43
C PRO A 36 4.00 -14.46 -4.30
N ASP A 37 3.06 -15.17 -4.89
CA ASP A 37 3.01 -16.63 -4.92
C ASP A 37 2.76 -17.08 -6.36
N VAL A 38 3.85 -17.31 -7.08
CA VAL A 38 3.81 -17.62 -8.52
C VAL A 38 3.09 -18.93 -8.79
N GLU A 39 3.27 -19.93 -7.91
CA GLU A 39 2.67 -21.26 -8.08
C GLU A 39 1.15 -21.20 -7.96
N ARG A 40 0.64 -20.39 -7.03
CA ARG A 40 -0.80 -20.24 -6.79
C ARG A 40 -1.46 -19.21 -7.71
N ASP A 41 -0.81 -18.08 -7.94
CA ASP A 41 -1.42 -16.91 -8.55
C ASP A 41 -1.04 -16.75 -10.04
N GLY A 42 -0.10 -17.56 -10.54
CA GLY A 42 0.42 -17.48 -11.90
C GLY A 42 1.17 -16.19 -12.21
N ASN A 43 1.47 -15.37 -11.19
CA ASN A 43 2.17 -14.10 -11.33
C ASN A 43 3.11 -13.82 -10.15
N ALA A 44 4.24 -13.17 -10.44
CA ALA A 44 5.27 -12.80 -9.48
C ALA A 44 5.09 -11.39 -8.89
N ASP A 45 4.03 -10.66 -9.24
CA ASP A 45 3.83 -9.27 -8.78
C ASP A 45 2.84 -9.11 -7.61
N GLY A 46 2.27 -10.20 -7.06
CA GLY A 46 1.39 -10.15 -5.90
C GLY A 46 -0.05 -9.72 -6.21
N GLY A 47 -0.59 -8.74 -5.49
CA GLY A 47 -1.91 -8.14 -5.75
C GLY A 47 -3.10 -8.87 -5.15
N ARG A 48 -2.88 -9.88 -4.31
CA ARG A 48 -3.96 -10.50 -3.53
C ARG A 48 -4.42 -9.58 -2.42
N ILE A 49 -5.70 -9.70 -2.05
CA ILE A 49 -6.19 -9.05 -0.84
C ILE A 49 -5.44 -9.63 0.35
N HIS A 50 -4.84 -8.79 1.17
CA HIS A 50 -4.13 -9.23 2.37
C HIS A 50 -4.80 -8.73 3.64
N LEU A 51 -5.58 -7.65 3.56
CA LEU A 51 -6.29 -7.09 4.70
C LEU A 51 -7.68 -6.62 4.29
N ILE A 52 -8.67 -6.93 5.13
CA ILE A 52 -10.00 -6.31 5.12
C ILE A 52 -10.20 -5.62 6.47
N ARG A 53 -10.77 -4.42 6.45
CA ARG A 53 -11.17 -3.66 7.65
C ARG A 53 -12.66 -3.36 7.62
N ASN A 54 -13.35 -3.64 8.72
CA ASN A 54 -14.73 -3.22 8.94
C ASN A 54 -14.75 -2.12 10.02
N PHE A 55 -14.78 -0.86 9.59
CA PHE A 55 -14.72 0.28 10.51
C PHE A 55 -15.95 0.38 11.41
N ARG A 56 -17.10 -0.08 10.92
CA ARG A 56 -18.34 -0.04 11.68
C ARG A 56 -18.23 -0.90 12.95
N VAL A 57 -17.74 -2.13 12.81
CA VAL A 57 -17.47 -3.02 13.96
C VAL A 57 -16.39 -2.42 14.86
N ILE A 58 -15.34 -1.81 14.30
CA ILE A 58 -14.28 -1.12 15.08
C ILE A 58 -14.86 0.00 15.95
N SER A 59 -15.81 0.77 15.40
CA SER A 59 -16.42 1.92 16.08
C SER A 59 -17.46 1.56 17.14
N GLY A 60 -17.75 0.26 17.34
CA GLY A 60 -18.79 -0.18 18.29
C GLY A 60 -20.19 0.31 17.92
N ILE A 61 -20.42 0.66 16.65
CA ILE A 61 -21.74 1.08 16.16
C ILE A 61 -22.57 -0.18 15.92
N ASP A 62 -23.16 -0.66 17.02
CA ASP A 62 -24.08 -1.79 17.04
C ASP A 62 -25.37 -1.42 16.31
N ASN A 63 -25.66 -2.19 15.26
CA ASN A 63 -26.97 -2.22 14.61
C ASN A 63 -27.06 -3.51 13.81
N VAL A 64 -27.32 -4.61 14.53
CA VAL A 64 -27.32 -5.98 14.03
C VAL A 64 -28.34 -6.23 12.90
N ASP A 65 -29.15 -5.22 12.54
CA ASP A 65 -30.26 -5.29 11.59
C ASP A 65 -29.90 -4.92 10.14
N LYS A 66 -28.65 -4.54 9.82
CA LYS A 66 -28.28 -4.24 8.43
C LYS A 66 -27.87 -5.52 7.70
N LEU A 67 -28.52 -5.81 6.57
CA LEU A 67 -28.20 -6.97 5.72
C LEU A 67 -26.83 -6.86 5.02
N ARG A 68 -26.25 -5.66 4.95
CA ARG A 68 -25.01 -5.39 4.23
C ARG A 68 -24.02 -4.61 5.09
N GLU A 69 -22.75 -5.00 4.97
CA GLU A 69 -21.60 -4.33 5.58
C GLU A 69 -20.82 -3.54 4.54
N ARG A 70 -20.17 -2.47 5.02
CA ARG A 70 -19.21 -1.67 4.24
C ARG A 70 -17.82 -1.88 4.80
N ARG A 71 -16.89 -2.30 3.95
CA ARG A 71 -15.51 -2.65 4.34
C ARG A 71 -14.50 -2.04 3.38
N VAL A 72 -13.25 -1.96 3.83
CA VAL A 72 -12.11 -1.56 3.00
C VAL A 72 -11.17 -2.74 2.87
N ALA A 73 -10.87 -3.14 1.63
CA ALA A 73 -9.87 -4.16 1.31
C ALA A 73 -8.56 -3.50 0.86
N PHE A 74 -7.44 -4.16 1.12
CA PHE A 74 -6.10 -3.67 0.79
C PHE A 74 -5.30 -4.72 0.03
N GLN A 75 -4.54 -4.25 -0.97
CA GLN A 75 -3.71 -5.04 -1.87
C GLN A 75 -2.36 -4.32 -2.11
N TYR A 76 -1.30 -5.08 -2.40
CA TYR A 76 -0.01 -4.52 -2.85
C TYR A 76 0.45 -5.20 -4.15
N LEU A 77 1.10 -4.45 -5.04
CA LEU A 77 1.90 -5.04 -6.12
C LEU A 77 3.38 -4.82 -5.85
N GLU A 78 4.20 -5.85 -6.06
CA GLU A 78 5.65 -5.79 -5.83
C GLU A 78 6.42 -5.17 -7.02
N ARG A 79 5.90 -4.05 -7.51
CA ARG A 79 6.45 -3.27 -8.62
C ARG A 79 5.79 -1.89 -8.67
N GLY A 80 6.33 -1.01 -9.50
CA GLY A 80 5.71 0.28 -9.79
C GLY A 80 4.36 0.15 -10.51
N LEU A 81 3.52 1.18 -10.31
CA LEU A 81 2.20 1.32 -10.93
C LEU A 81 2.33 1.44 -12.45
N LYS A 82 1.47 0.72 -13.17
CA LYS A 82 1.38 0.70 -14.63
C LYS A 82 -0.07 0.89 -15.07
N ASP A 83 -0.25 1.40 -16.28
CA ASP A 83 -1.57 1.50 -16.90
C ASP A 83 -2.23 0.11 -16.97
N GLY A 84 -3.51 0.04 -16.57
CA GLY A 84 -4.28 -1.19 -16.52
C GLY A 84 -4.17 -1.99 -15.22
N ASP A 85 -3.34 -1.56 -14.26
CA ASP A 85 -3.23 -2.22 -12.95
C ASP A 85 -4.56 -2.23 -12.17
N ASP A 86 -5.39 -1.21 -12.32
CA ASP A 86 -6.70 -1.14 -11.67
C ASP A 86 -7.57 -2.35 -12.05
N ALA A 87 -7.62 -2.70 -13.35
CA ALA A 87 -8.39 -3.86 -13.81
C ALA A 87 -7.83 -5.19 -13.26
N ILE A 88 -6.50 -5.30 -13.15
CA ILE A 88 -5.84 -6.49 -12.58
C ILE A 88 -6.18 -6.61 -11.08
N LEU A 89 -6.08 -5.50 -10.35
CA LEU A 89 -6.35 -5.43 -8.92
C LEU A 89 -7.82 -5.70 -8.61
N LEU A 90 -8.75 -5.14 -9.39
CA LEU A 90 -10.18 -5.42 -9.29
C LEU A 90 -10.50 -6.90 -9.49
N LYS A 91 -9.96 -7.54 -10.53
CA LYS A 91 -10.18 -8.97 -10.76
C LYS A 91 -9.66 -9.83 -9.59
N ARG A 92 -8.48 -9.48 -9.05
CA ARG A 92 -7.90 -10.18 -7.88
C ARG A 92 -8.67 -9.92 -6.59
N LEU A 93 -9.22 -8.71 -6.44
CA LEU A 93 -10.10 -8.36 -5.34
C LEU A 93 -11.35 -9.24 -5.37
N GLU A 94 -12.07 -9.28 -6.49
CA GLU A 94 -13.29 -10.07 -6.65
C GLU A 94 -13.08 -11.54 -6.29
N GLN A 95 -11.99 -12.13 -6.81
CA GLN A 95 -11.61 -13.50 -6.46
C GLN A 95 -11.28 -13.65 -4.98
N GLY A 96 -10.46 -12.74 -4.43
CA GLY A 96 -10.06 -12.78 -3.03
C GLY A 96 -11.23 -12.60 -2.05
N LEU A 97 -12.21 -11.78 -2.40
CA LEU A 97 -13.42 -11.55 -1.60
C LEU A 97 -14.33 -12.77 -1.64
N ALA A 98 -14.49 -13.41 -2.80
CA ALA A 98 -15.20 -14.68 -2.92
C ALA A 98 -14.53 -15.77 -2.07
N ASP A 99 -13.20 -15.89 -2.13
CA ASP A 99 -12.41 -16.82 -1.29
C ASP A 99 -12.54 -16.50 0.21
N ALA A 100 -12.78 -15.24 0.57
CA ALA A 100 -13.02 -14.80 1.94
C ALA A 100 -14.48 -14.98 2.40
N GLY A 101 -15.36 -15.46 1.51
CA GLY A 101 -16.77 -15.72 1.80
C GLY A 101 -17.69 -14.50 1.68
N ASP A 102 -17.26 -13.40 1.05
CA ASP A 102 -18.15 -12.28 0.76
C ASP A 102 -19.08 -12.60 -0.41
N THR A 103 -20.37 -12.26 -0.24
CA THR A 103 -21.41 -12.44 -1.25
C THR A 103 -22.05 -11.11 -1.62
N ASN A 104 -22.61 -11.03 -2.84
CA ASN A 104 -23.27 -9.83 -3.36
C ASN A 104 -22.40 -8.57 -3.27
N VAL A 105 -21.09 -8.72 -3.52
CA VAL A 105 -20.11 -7.64 -3.47
C VAL A 105 -20.46 -6.54 -4.48
N VAL A 106 -20.44 -5.30 -4.01
CA VAL A 106 -20.54 -4.08 -4.83
C VAL A 106 -19.34 -3.21 -4.50
N VAL A 107 -18.45 -3.02 -5.48
CA VAL A 107 -17.33 -2.09 -5.36
C VAL A 107 -17.86 -0.67 -5.50
N LEU A 108 -17.58 0.16 -4.50
CA LEU A 108 -17.98 1.57 -4.48
C LEU A 108 -16.88 2.47 -5.01
N GLU A 109 -15.65 2.19 -4.61
CA GLU A 109 -14.48 2.99 -4.99
C GLU A 109 -13.22 2.13 -4.88
N GLN A 110 -12.36 2.19 -5.89
CA GLN A 110 -11.05 1.56 -5.87
C GLN A 110 -10.02 2.61 -6.28
N ASN A 111 -8.93 2.67 -5.54
CA ASN A 111 -7.84 3.55 -5.87
C ASN A 111 -6.50 2.86 -5.65
N ALA A 112 -5.64 2.95 -6.66
CA ALA A 112 -4.26 2.49 -6.63
C ALA A 112 -3.30 3.68 -6.73
N TRP A 113 -2.21 3.62 -5.99
CA TRP A 113 -1.19 4.66 -5.94
C TRP A 113 0.22 4.07 -5.99
N PRO A 114 1.18 4.80 -6.59
CA PRO A 114 2.59 4.56 -6.31
C PRO A 114 2.82 4.69 -4.81
N TYR A 115 3.44 3.67 -4.22
CA TYR A 115 3.59 3.53 -2.79
C TYR A 115 4.99 3.05 -2.44
N MET A 116 5.48 3.41 -1.25
CA MET A 116 6.77 2.96 -0.72
C MET A 116 7.94 3.06 -1.71
N PRO A 117 8.29 4.28 -2.19
CA PRO A 117 9.52 4.46 -2.96
C PRO A 117 10.70 4.00 -2.10
N ARG A 118 11.53 3.11 -2.62
CA ARG A 118 12.60 2.46 -1.84
C ARG A 118 13.84 2.23 -2.67
N PHE A 119 14.99 2.14 -2.01
CA PHE A 119 16.22 1.72 -2.67
C PHE A 119 16.17 0.22 -2.94
N THR A 120 16.59 -0.18 -4.14
CA THR A 120 16.78 -1.60 -4.46
C THR A 120 17.96 -2.15 -3.63
N ASN A 121 18.05 -3.47 -3.49
CA ASN A 121 19.21 -4.10 -2.85
C ASN A 121 20.53 -3.68 -3.50
N ALA A 122 20.56 -3.53 -4.83
CA ALA A 122 21.72 -3.04 -5.55
C ALA A 122 22.01 -1.56 -5.20
N GLY A 123 20.98 -0.72 -5.13
CA GLY A 123 21.12 0.68 -4.77
C GLY A 123 21.61 0.88 -3.33
N LEU A 124 21.15 0.06 -2.38
CA LEU A 124 21.62 0.04 -1.00
C LEU A 124 23.12 -0.32 -0.92
N ARG A 125 23.54 -1.38 -1.63
CA ARG A 125 24.96 -1.81 -1.67
C ARG A 125 25.89 -0.74 -2.24
N GLN A 126 25.37 0.10 -3.13
CA GLN A 126 26.10 1.23 -3.72
C GLN A 126 26.03 2.51 -2.87
N GLY A 127 25.51 2.42 -1.63
CA GLY A 127 25.43 3.54 -0.71
C GLY A 127 24.41 4.60 -1.12
N GLY A 128 23.35 4.24 -1.85
CA GLY A 128 22.31 5.14 -2.34
C GLY A 128 21.87 6.20 -1.31
N PRO A 129 21.37 5.80 -0.11
CA PRO A 129 20.97 6.74 0.93
C PRO A 129 22.06 7.75 1.33
N TRP A 130 23.31 7.29 1.47
CA TRP A 130 24.46 8.13 1.84
C TRP A 130 24.83 9.12 0.75
N ARG A 131 24.71 8.72 -0.52
CA ARG A 131 24.94 9.61 -1.66
C ARG A 131 23.89 10.73 -1.73
N VAL A 132 22.61 10.41 -1.48
CA VAL A 132 21.57 11.43 -1.39
C VAL A 132 21.88 12.42 -0.27
N LEU A 133 22.19 11.91 0.92
CA LEU A 133 22.54 12.74 2.08
C LEU A 133 23.73 13.66 1.80
N ALA A 134 24.79 13.13 1.19
CA ALA A 134 25.97 13.90 0.81
C ALA A 134 25.71 14.95 -0.29
N SER A 135 24.60 14.82 -1.04
CA SER A 135 24.22 15.75 -2.10
C SER A 135 23.27 16.87 -1.65
N GLN A 136 22.85 16.87 -0.38
CA GLN A 136 21.96 17.91 0.13
C GLN A 136 22.60 19.30 0.01
N GLY A 137 21.88 20.27 -0.52
CA GLY A 137 22.35 21.64 -0.73
C GLY A 137 23.22 21.83 -1.97
N ALA A 138 23.62 20.75 -2.67
CA ALA A 138 24.36 20.87 -3.92
C ALA A 138 23.52 21.58 -4.98
N ASN A 139 24.10 22.58 -5.65
CA ASN A 139 23.40 23.41 -6.65
C ASN A 139 22.08 23.99 -6.13
N ASN A 140 22.04 24.43 -4.86
CA ASN A 140 20.84 24.96 -4.21
C ASN A 140 19.64 24.00 -4.27
N THR A 141 19.88 22.68 -4.25
CA THR A 141 18.85 21.65 -4.34
C THR A 141 18.79 20.85 -3.03
N LEU A 142 17.58 20.67 -2.50
CA LEU A 142 17.30 19.78 -1.38
C LEU A 142 16.42 18.62 -1.84
N TRP A 143 16.76 17.42 -1.41
CA TRP A 143 15.99 16.21 -1.67
C TRP A 143 15.16 15.88 -0.44
N ILE A 144 13.83 15.78 -0.58
CA ILE A 144 12.90 15.59 0.53
C ILE A 144 11.86 14.51 0.23
N GLY A 145 11.05 14.18 1.22
CA GLY A 145 9.91 13.26 1.07
C GLY A 145 10.30 11.78 1.17
N SER A 146 9.29 10.92 1.00
CA SER A 146 9.40 9.47 1.21
C SER A 146 10.47 8.79 0.35
N SER A 147 10.83 9.38 -0.79
CA SER A 147 11.84 8.80 -1.71
C SER A 147 13.28 8.83 -1.19
N VAL A 148 13.56 9.59 -0.14
CA VAL A 148 14.91 9.75 0.44
C VAL A 148 14.99 9.37 1.91
N CYS A 149 13.87 8.93 2.49
CA CYS A 149 13.75 8.42 3.85
C CYS A 149 12.77 7.24 3.87
N PHE A 150 12.19 6.92 5.03
CA PHE A 150 11.06 5.99 5.08
C PHE A 150 9.74 6.74 4.81
N GLU A 151 8.73 6.05 4.28
CA GLU A 151 7.53 6.71 3.75
C GLU A 151 6.59 7.28 4.81
N SER A 152 6.75 6.87 6.07
CA SER A 152 5.83 7.30 7.13
C SER A 152 5.84 8.83 7.24
N VAL A 153 4.67 9.42 7.50
CA VAL A 153 4.56 10.88 7.70
C VAL A 153 5.52 11.35 8.78
N LEU A 154 5.69 10.55 9.84
CA LEU A 154 6.61 10.86 10.93
C LEU A 154 8.06 10.94 10.44
N ASP A 155 8.51 9.98 9.64
CA ASP A 155 9.88 9.95 9.13
C ASP A 155 10.12 11.05 8.10
N VAL A 156 9.15 11.32 7.23
CA VAL A 156 9.23 12.41 6.25
C VAL A 156 9.33 13.76 6.96
N VAL A 157 8.45 14.03 7.93
CA VAL A 157 8.48 15.29 8.70
C VAL A 157 9.77 15.38 9.51
N GLY A 158 10.17 14.30 10.18
CA GLY A 158 11.41 14.26 10.95
C GLY A 158 12.65 14.52 10.09
N TYR A 159 12.71 13.94 8.90
CA TYR A 159 13.79 14.16 7.94
C TYR A 159 13.83 15.61 7.46
N ASN A 160 12.68 16.15 7.05
CA ASN A 160 12.57 17.53 6.57
C ASN A 160 12.97 18.55 7.66
N ASN A 161 12.55 18.34 8.90
CA ASN A 161 12.92 19.21 10.02
C ASN A 161 14.43 19.19 10.29
N ARG A 162 15.09 18.03 10.17
CA ARG A 162 16.55 17.92 10.30
C ARG A 162 17.28 18.66 9.18
N LEU A 163 16.77 18.60 7.96
CA LEU A 163 17.33 19.37 6.85
C LEU A 163 17.17 20.87 7.09
N LEU A 164 15.99 21.34 7.49
CA LEU A 164 15.78 22.76 7.80
C LEU A 164 16.78 23.26 8.84
N ALA A 165 16.98 22.53 9.94
CA ALA A 165 17.94 22.87 10.98
C ALA A 165 19.42 22.82 10.52
N SER A 166 19.71 22.20 9.36
CA SER A 166 21.06 22.10 8.81
C SER A 166 21.37 23.18 7.76
N PHE A 167 20.34 23.87 7.23
CA PHE A 167 20.48 24.79 6.09
C PHE A 167 19.84 26.16 6.30
N VAL A 168 19.06 26.35 7.37
CA VAL A 168 18.37 27.60 7.69
C VAL A 168 18.71 27.96 9.13
N ASP A 169 19.34 29.13 9.31
CA ASP A 169 19.61 29.76 10.62
C ASP A 169 18.38 30.49 11.16
#